data_AF-U1HVV6-F1
#
_entry.id   AF-U1HVV6-F1
#
_cell.length_a   1.000
_cell.length_b   1.000
_cell.length_c   1.000
_cell.angle_alpha   90.00
_cell.angle_beta   90.00
_cell.angle_gamma   90.00
#
_symmetry.space_group_name_H-M   'P 1'
#
loop_
_entity.id
_entity.type
_entity.pdbx_description
1 polymer ?
#
loop_
_entity_poly.entity_id
_entity_poly.type
_entity_poly.pdbx_seq_one_letter_code
_entity_poly.pdbx_strand_id
1 'polypeptide(L)'
;MFAITIKDINKYIKKQIQPEPDLKEVLLVEFQEFADVFSKEVSDTLPEHREEYDHKIELEAGAELPRTQPLRRMSPDELKVIKKYIEEHLEKGFIEPSTASFASLILLVRKP
;
A
#
# COMPACT_ATOMS: atom_id res chain seq x y z
N MET A 1 -29.36 14.57 13.02
CA MET A 1 -29.48 13.65 11.87
C MET A 1 -28.86 14.37 10.68
N PHE A 2 -27.59 14.10 10.35
CA PHE A 2 -26.95 14.75 9.19
C PHE A 2 -27.32 13.95 7.94
N ALA A 3 -28.20 14.52 7.11
CA ALA A 3 -28.58 13.91 5.84
C ALA A 3 -27.49 14.20 4.81
N ILE A 4 -26.81 13.14 4.35
CA ILE A 4 -25.82 13.23 3.28
C ILE A 4 -26.61 13.37 1.97
N THR A 5 -26.40 14.47 1.24
CA THR A 5 -27.14 14.70 0.00
C THR A 5 -26.49 13.99 -1.18
N ILE A 6 -27.25 13.76 -2.26
CA ILE A 6 -26.70 13.26 -3.54
C ILE A 6 -25.58 14.17 -4.06
N LYS A 7 -25.65 15.48 -3.76
CA LYS A 7 -24.56 16.42 -4.09
C LYS A 7 -23.29 16.14 -3.29
N ASP A 8 -23.42 15.77 -2.02
CA ASP A 8 -22.27 15.38 -1.18
C ASP A 8 -21.64 14.07 -1.66
N ILE A 9 -22.48 13.10 -2.07
CA ILE A 9 -22.03 11.84 -2.68
C ILE A 9 -21.27 12.13 -3.98
N ASN A 10 -21.86 12.89 -4.90
CA ASN A 10 -21.23 13.22 -6.17
C ASN A 10 -19.95 14.05 -5.99
N LYS A 11 -19.91 14.95 -5.01
CA LYS A 11 -18.72 15.73 -4.65
C LYS A 11 -17.62 14.81 -4.10
N TYR A 12 -17.98 13.83 -3.28
CA TYR A 12 -17.05 12.84 -2.75
C TYR A 12 -16.50 11.92 -3.84
N ILE A 13 -17.37 11.42 -4.73
CA ILE A 13 -17.01 10.63 -5.91
C ILE A 13 -16.07 11.43 -6.82
N LYS A 14 -16.41 12.67 -7.17
CA LYS A 14 -15.57 13.54 -8.01
C LYS A 14 -14.22 13.87 -7.36
N LYS A 15 -14.14 13.92 -6.02
CA LYS A 15 -12.88 14.08 -5.29
C LYS A 15 -11.99 12.82 -5.40
N GLN A 16 -12.59 11.63 -5.51
CA GLN A 16 -11.83 10.41 -5.74
C GLN A 16 -11.43 10.23 -7.21
N ILE A 17 -12.23 10.73 -8.15
CA ILE A 17 -12.02 10.64 -9.62
C ILE A 17 -11.43 11.96 -10.16
N GLN A 18 -10.52 12.60 -9.44
CA GLN A 18 -9.76 13.68 -10.07
C GLN A 18 -8.82 13.01 -11.10
N PRO A 19 -8.85 13.42 -12.38
CA PRO A 19 -7.93 12.86 -13.36
C PRO A 19 -6.50 13.17 -12.89
N GLU A 20 -5.64 12.16 -12.95
CA GLU A 20 -4.23 12.35 -12.65
C GLU A 20 -3.69 13.42 -13.62
N PRO A 21 -2.99 14.46 -13.11
CA PRO A 21 -2.47 15.50 -13.99
C PRO A 21 -1.45 14.90 -14.96
N ASP A 22 -1.35 15.45 -16.17
CA ASP A 22 -0.31 15.04 -17.11
C ASP A 22 1.06 15.29 -16.45
N LEU A 23 1.84 14.21 -16.26
CA LEU A 23 3.14 14.26 -15.63
C LEU A 23 4.05 15.27 -16.31
N LYS A 24 3.92 15.48 -17.63
CA LYS A 24 4.73 16.47 -18.36
C LYS A 24 4.42 17.91 -17.99
N GLU A 25 3.21 18.20 -17.52
CA GLU A 25 2.81 19.54 -17.07
C GLU A 25 3.28 19.84 -15.64
N VAL A 26 3.47 18.79 -14.83
CA VAL A 26 3.90 18.91 -13.42
C VAL A 26 5.43 18.87 -13.30
N LEU A 27 6.10 18.09 -14.15
CA LEU A 27 7.53 17.88 -14.10
C LEU A 27 8.31 19.07 -14.70
N LEU A 28 9.47 19.34 -14.11
CA LEU A 28 10.44 20.27 -14.69
C LEU A 28 10.90 19.73 -16.05
N VAL A 29 11.31 20.64 -16.94
CA VAL A 29 11.67 20.31 -18.33
C VAL A 29 12.76 19.24 -18.39
N GLU A 30 13.72 19.26 -17.46
CA GLU A 30 14.81 18.29 -17.37
C GLU A 30 14.32 16.88 -17.00
N PHE A 31 13.14 16.74 -16.39
CA PHE A 31 12.57 15.46 -15.98
C PHE A 31 11.44 14.96 -16.89
N GLN A 32 11.03 15.75 -17.89
CA GLN A 32 9.97 15.36 -18.81
C GLN A 32 10.32 14.12 -19.64
N GLU A 33 11.61 13.86 -19.89
CA GLU A 33 12.07 12.65 -20.57
C GLU A 33 11.93 11.39 -19.71
N PHE A 34 11.90 11.53 -18.37
CA PHE A 34 11.73 10.46 -17.39
C PHE A 34 10.33 10.43 -16.79
N ALA A 35 9.34 11.02 -17.47
CA ALA A 35 7.97 11.11 -16.94
C ALA A 35 7.39 9.75 -16.57
N ASP A 36 7.78 8.68 -17.27
CA ASP A 36 7.41 7.30 -16.97
C ASP A 36 7.87 6.83 -15.58
N VAL A 37 9.03 7.26 -15.10
CA VAL A 37 9.55 6.94 -13.76
C VAL A 37 8.67 7.52 -12.65
N PHE A 38 7.94 8.60 -12.93
CA PHE A 38 7.01 9.23 -12.00
C PHE A 38 5.58 8.68 -12.13
N SER A 39 5.33 7.74 -13.05
CA SER A 39 4.01 7.14 -13.24
C SER A 39 3.59 6.33 -12.02
N LYS A 40 2.42 6.66 -11.47
CA LYS A 40 1.86 5.92 -10.36
C LYS A 40 1.48 4.50 -10.75
N GLU A 41 0.96 4.33 -11.96
CA GLU A 41 0.59 3.02 -12.52
C GLU A 41 1.80 2.10 -12.61
N VAL A 42 2.91 2.58 -13.18
CA VAL A 42 4.16 1.80 -13.28
C VAL A 42 4.71 1.50 -11.89
N SER A 43 4.69 2.50 -10.98
CA SER A 43 5.13 2.32 -9.58
C SER A 43 4.29 1.30 -8.79
N ASP A 44 3.06 1.03 -9.20
CA ASP A 44 2.15 0.08 -8.53
C ASP A 44 2.27 -1.35 -9.11
N THR A 45 3.15 -1.56 -10.09
CA THR A 45 3.47 -2.89 -10.64
C THR A 45 4.83 -3.39 -10.15
N LEU A 46 4.92 -4.67 -9.79
CA LEU A 46 6.21 -5.29 -9.51
C LEU A 46 6.97 -5.49 -10.83
N PRO A 47 8.30 -5.26 -10.83
CA PRO A 47 9.13 -5.66 -11.97
C PRO A 47 9.11 -7.17 -12.14
N GLU A 48 9.48 -7.65 -13.33
CA GLU A 48 9.64 -9.08 -13.58
C GLU A 48 10.57 -9.72 -12.55
N HIS A 49 10.15 -10.87 -12.02
CA HIS A 49 10.90 -11.60 -11.01
C HIS A 49 12.23 -12.10 -11.58
N ARG A 50 13.31 -11.91 -10.82
CA ARG A 50 14.68 -12.31 -11.20
C ARG A 50 15.24 -13.21 -10.12
N GLU A 51 15.11 -14.52 -10.33
CA GLU A 51 15.51 -15.55 -9.35
C GLU A 51 16.97 -15.41 -8.86
N GLU A 52 17.87 -14.90 -9.70
CA GLU A 52 19.28 -14.68 -9.37
C GLU A 52 19.51 -13.65 -8.24
N TYR A 53 18.54 -12.79 -7.97
CA TYR A 53 18.65 -11.69 -7.00
C TYR A 53 17.73 -11.86 -5.78
N ASP A 54 17.14 -13.03 -5.58
CA ASP A 54 16.29 -13.27 -4.42
C ASP A 54 17.08 -13.16 -3.11
N HIS A 55 16.64 -12.25 -2.25
CA HIS A 55 17.29 -12.05 -0.96
C HIS A 55 16.86 -13.13 0.03
N LYS A 56 17.83 -13.93 0.47
CA LYS A 56 17.63 -14.93 1.52
C LYS A 56 17.98 -14.33 2.90
N ILE A 57 17.03 -14.43 3.83
CA ILE A 57 17.27 -14.12 5.24
C ILE A 57 17.89 -15.36 5.89
N GLU A 58 19.17 -15.29 6.23
CA GLU A 58 19.89 -16.35 6.94
C GLU A 58 19.67 -16.20 8.46
N LEU A 59 19.21 -17.28 9.10
CA LEU A 59 19.03 -17.32 10.55
C LEU A 59 20.32 -17.80 11.21
N GLU A 60 20.64 -17.22 12.37
CA GLU A 60 21.72 -17.70 13.21
C GLU A 60 21.44 -19.13 13.70
N ALA A 61 22.49 -19.94 13.86
CA ALA A 61 22.35 -21.31 14.33
C ALA A 61 21.74 -21.35 15.74
N GLY A 62 20.60 -22.04 15.89
CA GLY A 62 19.87 -22.13 17.16
C GLY A 62 19.00 -20.90 17.47
N ALA A 63 18.82 -19.96 16.54
CA ALA A 63 17.93 -18.83 16.73
C ALA A 63 16.48 -19.29 16.96
N GLU A 64 15.87 -18.77 18.03
CA GLU A 64 14.45 -18.96 18.29
C GLU A 64 13.62 -18.08 17.34
N LEU A 65 12.62 -18.67 16.69
CA LEU A 65 11.69 -17.90 15.86
C LEU A 65 10.83 -16.97 16.73
N PRO A 66 10.47 -15.76 16.23
CA PRO A 66 9.59 -14.86 16.95
C PRO A 66 8.25 -15.52 17.27
N ARG A 67 7.78 -15.34 18.50
CA ARG A 67 6.45 -15.80 18.89
C ARG A 67 5.39 -14.90 18.28
N THR A 68 4.39 -15.50 17.66
CA THR A 68 3.20 -14.80 17.19
C THR A 68 2.49 -14.13 18.37
N GLN A 69 2.37 -12.81 18.31
CA GLN A 69 1.64 -12.05 19.31
C GLN A 69 0.13 -12.06 18.97
N PRO A 70 -0.75 -12.11 19.98
CA PRO A 70 -2.19 -11.97 19.76
C PRO A 70 -2.52 -10.64 19.09
N LEU A 71 -3.55 -10.63 18.23
CA LEU A 71 -3.98 -9.41 17.56
C LEU A 71 -4.42 -8.35 18.60
N ARG A 72 -3.90 -7.13 18.45
CA ARG A 72 -4.31 -5.99 19.29
C ARG A 72 -5.77 -5.62 19.01
N ARG A 73 -6.47 -5.11 20.04
CA ARG A 73 -7.77 -4.46 19.83
C ARG A 73 -7.60 -3.19 18.98
N MET A 74 -8.38 -3.08 17.92
CA MET A 74 -8.38 -1.95 17.00
C MET A 74 -9.78 -1.34 16.92
N SER A 75 -9.84 -0.03 16.78
CA SER A 75 -11.08 0.70 16.52
C SER A 75 -11.62 0.40 15.11
N PRO A 76 -12.92 0.62 14.88
CA PRO A 76 -13.51 0.43 13.55
C PRO A 76 -12.82 1.24 12.44
N ASP A 77 -12.30 2.42 12.76
CA ASP A 77 -11.62 3.27 11.77
C ASP A 77 -10.21 2.78 11.45
N GLU A 78 -9.45 2.29 12.45
CA GLU A 78 -8.16 1.63 12.20
C GLU A 78 -8.35 0.40 11.30
N LEU A 79 -9.39 -0.41 11.56
CA LEU A 79 -9.69 -1.60 10.75
C LEU A 79 -10.03 -1.26 9.31
N LYS A 80 -10.77 -0.17 9.06
CA LYS A 80 -11.05 0.29 7.68
C LYS A 80 -9.78 0.68 6.95
N VAL A 81 -8.86 1.38 7.62
CA VAL A 81 -7.58 1.79 7.03
C VAL A 81 -6.71 0.57 6.71
N ILE A 82 -6.59 -0.37 7.66
CA ILE A 82 -5.83 -1.61 7.44
C ILE A 82 -6.43 -2.41 6.30
N LYS A 83 -7.75 -2.61 6.29
CA LYS A 83 -8.43 -3.38 5.24
C LYS A 83 -8.15 -2.79 3.87
N LYS A 84 -8.30 -1.47 3.73
CA LYS A 84 -7.99 -0.76 2.48
C LYS A 84 -6.54 -0.98 2.06
N TYR A 85 -5.58 -0.83 2.99
CA TYR A 85 -4.16 -1.04 2.69
C TYR A 85 -3.89 -2.47 2.21
N ILE A 86 -4.44 -3.48 2.89
CA ILE A 86 -4.27 -4.89 2.54
C ILE A 86 -4.86 -5.18 1.15
N GLU A 87 -6.09 -4.73 0.89
CA GLU A 87 -6.74 -4.93 -0.42
C GLU A 87 -5.93 -4.29 -1.56
N GLU A 88 -5.50 -3.04 -1.40
CA GLU A 88 -4.67 -2.34 -2.40
C GLU A 88 -3.34 -3.06 -2.66
N HIS A 89 -2.69 -3.62 -1.63
CA HIS A 89 -1.37 -4.26 -1.79
C HIS A 89 -1.48 -5.71 -2.28
N LEU A 90 -2.60 -6.38 -2.01
CA LEU A 90 -2.93 -7.68 -2.61
C LEU A 90 -3.21 -7.52 -4.11
N GLU A 91 -3.98 -6.52 -4.51
CA GLU A 91 -4.26 -6.23 -5.93
C GLU A 91 -2.98 -5.92 -6.72
N LYS A 92 -2.02 -5.22 -6.10
CA LYS A 92 -0.70 -4.92 -6.69
C LYS A 92 0.26 -6.12 -6.69
N GLY A 93 -0.05 -7.17 -5.93
CA GLY A 93 0.85 -8.31 -5.70
C GLY A 93 2.05 -7.99 -4.79
N PHE A 94 2.04 -6.86 -4.08
CA PHE A 94 3.13 -6.48 -3.16
C PHE A 94 3.16 -7.33 -1.90
N ILE A 95 2.01 -7.88 -1.52
CA ILE A 95 1.86 -8.83 -0.42
C ILE A 95 1.02 -10.01 -0.89
N GLU A 96 1.14 -11.14 -0.19
CA GLU A 96 0.36 -12.34 -0.44
C GLU A 96 0.01 -13.06 0.87
N PRO A 97 -1.02 -13.93 0.88
CA PRO A 97 -1.31 -14.77 2.03
C PRO A 97 -0.14 -15.71 2.35
N SER A 98 0.27 -15.74 3.62
CA SER A 98 1.36 -16.60 4.11
C SER A 98 0.86 -17.59 5.16
N THR A 99 1.51 -18.75 5.22
CA THR A 99 1.27 -19.81 6.23
C THR A 99 2.40 -19.89 7.27
N ALA A 100 3.22 -18.85 7.39
CA ALA A 100 4.32 -18.79 8.34
C ALA A 100 3.86 -19.01 9.80
N SER A 101 4.71 -19.67 10.60
CA SER A 101 4.44 -19.93 12.02
C SER A 101 4.66 -18.70 12.92
N PHE A 102 5.16 -17.60 12.36
CA PHE A 102 5.48 -16.35 13.04
C PHE A 102 4.76 -15.18 12.38
N ALA A 103 4.41 -14.16 13.16
CA ALA A 103 3.85 -12.91 12.66
C ALA A 103 4.19 -11.74 13.60
N SER A 104 4.17 -10.53 13.03
CA SER A 104 4.35 -9.28 13.76
C SER A 104 3.06 -8.46 13.82
N LEU A 105 2.97 -7.53 14.76
CA LEU A 105 1.81 -6.65 14.92
C LEU A 105 1.81 -5.52 13.88
N ILE A 106 0.63 -5.18 13.38
CA ILE A 106 0.41 -3.99 12.55
C ILE A 106 0.23 -2.76 13.47
N LEU A 107 0.97 -1.69 13.18
CA LEU A 107 0.90 -0.42 13.89
C LEU A 107 0.48 0.69 12.93
N LEU A 108 -0.51 1.49 13.32
CA LEU A 108 -0.91 2.68 12.56
C LEU A 108 -0.27 3.92 13.16
N VAL A 109 0.34 4.72 12.29
CA VAL A 109 0.90 6.02 12.65
C VAL A 109 0.27 7.07 11.74
N ARG A 110 -0.15 8.19 12.33
CA ARG A 110 -0.64 9.33 11.54
C ARG A 110 0.55 9.96 10.82
N LYS A 111 0.43 10.11 9.49
CA LYS A 111 1.40 10.90 8.73
C LYS A 111 1.26 12.38 9.14
N PRO A 112 2.38 13.12 9.26
CA PRO A 112 2.37 14.55 9.55
C PRO A 112 1.69 15.37 8.46
#